data_AF-A0A957RMR9-F1
#
_entry.id   AF-A0A957RMR9-F1
#
_cell.length_a   1.000
_cell.length_b   1.000
_cell.length_c   1.000
_cell.angle_alpha   90.00
_cell.angle_beta   90.00
_cell.angle_gamma   90.00
#
_symmetry.space_group_name_H-M   'P 1'
#
loop_
_entity.id
_entity.type
_entity.pdbx_description
1 polymer ?
#
loop_
_entity_poly.entity_id
_entity_poly.type
_entity_poly.pdbx_seq_one_letter_code
_entity_poly.pdbx_strand_id
1 'polypeptide(L)'
;MDNPLEPGMAYALALGAVSFFFAAVWGRPLIGFLRRKGIGKQIRIDQPGSHQFKTGTPTMGGMLFVVPVLVITGMLNFVDLLGMNAIGQSTLLLFFCLGSHALLGAVDDWQGIKGIRGKGEGMSPRMKSSFQVIFASIIAAILYFGPPQWDYVGVPGFKDFFRIGPLILPVTVFLLVWCSNAVNLTDGLDSLAG
;
A
#
# COMPACT_ATOMS: atom_id res chain seq x y z
N MET A 1 11.03 -22.05 -31.06
CA MET A 1 10.09 -22.40 -29.97
C MET A 1 9.92 -21.15 -29.16
N ASP A 2 8.94 -20.32 -29.55
CA ASP A 2 8.73 -19.03 -28.92
C ASP A 2 8.10 -19.30 -27.56
N ASN A 3 8.83 -18.94 -26.49
CA ASN A 3 8.38 -19.19 -25.14
C ASN A 3 7.25 -18.18 -24.82
N PRO A 4 5.99 -18.63 -24.66
CA PRO A 4 4.85 -17.74 -24.51
C PRO A 4 4.89 -16.92 -23.19
N LEU A 5 5.85 -17.19 -22.31
CA LEU A 5 6.08 -16.49 -21.05
C LEU A 5 6.98 -15.24 -21.17
N GLU A 6 7.76 -15.09 -22.25
CA GLU A 6 8.70 -13.96 -22.38
C GLU A 6 8.05 -12.56 -22.48
N PRO A 7 6.93 -12.37 -23.20
CA PRO A 7 6.35 -11.02 -23.36
C PRO A 7 5.86 -10.43 -22.04
N GLY A 8 5.24 -11.24 -21.18
CA GLY A 8 4.68 -10.79 -19.90
C GLY A 8 5.77 -10.48 -18.87
N MET A 9 6.83 -11.28 -18.83
CA MET A 9 7.93 -11.07 -17.90
C MET A 9 8.73 -9.81 -18.25
N ALA A 10 9.05 -9.61 -19.53
CA ALA A 10 9.74 -8.41 -20.00
C ALA A 10 8.90 -7.14 -19.72
N TYR A 11 7.59 -7.21 -19.93
CA TYR A 11 6.67 -6.12 -19.64
C TYR A 11 6.60 -5.77 -18.14
N ALA A 12 6.49 -6.77 -17.26
CA ALA A 12 6.48 -6.55 -15.81
C ALA A 12 7.78 -5.93 -15.32
N LEU A 13 8.93 -6.40 -15.82
CA LEU A 13 10.24 -5.84 -15.50
C LEU A 13 10.38 -4.39 -16.01
N ALA A 14 9.89 -4.11 -17.22
CA ALA A 14 9.88 -2.76 -17.77
C ALA A 14 9.01 -1.80 -16.93
N LEU A 15 7.81 -2.23 -16.53
CA LEU A 15 6.95 -1.45 -15.64
C LEU A 15 7.59 -1.21 -14.27
N GLY A 16 8.27 -2.22 -13.71
CA GLY A 16 9.03 -2.08 -12.48
C GLY A 16 10.15 -1.04 -12.60
N ALA A 17 10.94 -1.11 -13.68
CA ALA A 17 12.00 -0.15 -13.96
C ALA A 17 11.46 1.28 -14.13
N VAL A 18 10.37 1.46 -14.90
CA VAL A 18 9.71 2.75 -15.08
C VAL A 18 9.21 3.29 -13.73
N SER A 19 8.60 2.44 -12.90
CA SER A 19 8.15 2.82 -11.56
C SER A 19 9.30 3.28 -10.67
N PHE A 20 10.44 2.59 -10.72
CA PHE A 20 11.65 2.95 -9.98
C PHE A 20 12.20 4.31 -10.42
N PHE A 21 12.40 4.51 -11.73
CA PHE A 21 12.92 5.79 -12.23
C PHE A 21 11.95 6.93 -11.93
N PHE A 22 10.65 6.69 -12.05
CA PHE A 22 9.65 7.69 -11.71
C PHE A 22 9.70 8.04 -10.21
N ALA A 23 9.79 7.06 -9.31
CA ALA A 23 9.96 7.30 -7.87
C ALA A 23 11.24 8.08 -7.55
N ALA A 24 12.37 7.72 -8.18
CA ALA A 24 13.66 8.38 -7.98
C ALA A 24 13.62 9.87 -8.38
N VAL A 25 12.98 10.19 -9.51
CA VAL A 25 12.80 11.58 -9.97
C VAL A 25 11.76 12.31 -9.12
N TRP A 26 10.68 11.63 -8.73
CA TRP A 26 9.58 12.17 -7.92
C TRP A 26 9.99 12.58 -6.50
N GLY A 27 11.03 11.96 -5.93
CA GLY A 27 11.45 12.24 -4.56
C GLY A 27 11.85 13.68 -4.31
N ARG A 28 12.61 14.30 -5.22
CA ARG A 28 13.04 15.71 -5.09
C ARG A 28 11.87 16.70 -5.02
N PRO A 29 10.91 16.72 -5.97
CA PRO A 29 9.77 17.61 -5.91
C PRO A 29 8.85 17.32 -4.72
N LEU A 30 8.64 16.04 -4.36
CA LEU A 30 7.85 15.67 -3.19
C LEU A 30 8.45 16.21 -1.89
N ILE A 31 9.75 16.02 -1.67
CA ILE A 31 10.44 16.53 -0.47
C ILE A 31 10.37 18.06 -0.43
N GLY A 32 10.57 18.73 -1.57
CA GLY A 32 10.42 20.18 -1.68
C GLY A 32 9.02 20.66 -1.32
N PHE A 33 7.98 19.97 -1.78
CA PHE A 33 6.59 20.25 -1.45
C PHE A 33 6.29 20.07 0.04
N LEU A 34 6.71 18.93 0.62
CA LEU A 34 6.48 18.63 2.04
C LEU A 34 7.19 19.64 2.96
N ARG A 35 8.42 20.04 2.60
CA ARG A 35 9.16 21.08 3.32
C ARG A 35 8.45 22.43 3.26
N ARG A 36 7.94 22.85 2.09
CA ARG A 36 7.19 24.11 1.94
C ARG A 36 5.88 24.11 2.73
N LYS A 37 5.22 22.96 2.84
CA LYS A 37 3.98 22.80 3.62
C LYS A 37 4.22 22.66 5.13
N GLY A 38 5.47 22.65 5.58
CA GLY A 38 5.82 22.48 7.00
C GLY A 38 5.42 21.11 7.56
N ILE A 39 5.23 20.11 6.69
CA ILE A 39 4.86 18.73 7.04
C ILE A 39 6.14 17.98 7.47
N GLY A 40 6.84 18.51 8.47
CA GLY A 40 7.93 17.85 9.18
C GLY A 40 7.50 17.57 10.61
N LYS A 41 7.93 16.44 11.20
CA LYS A 41 7.61 16.12 12.59
C LYS A 41 7.94 17.30 13.51
N GLN A 42 6.94 17.82 14.23
CA GLN A 42 7.19 18.70 15.36
C GLN A 42 7.81 17.89 16.51
N ILE A 43 8.76 18.52 17.19
CA ILE A 43 9.61 17.96 18.24
C ILE A 43 8.73 17.40 19.37
N ARG A 44 8.83 16.10 19.65
CA ARG A 44 8.29 15.52 20.88
C ARG A 44 9.35 15.70 21.96
N ILE A 45 9.06 16.54 22.96
CA ILE A 45 10.00 16.93 24.03
C ILE A 45 10.33 15.74 24.97
N ASP A 46 9.52 14.67 24.97
CA ASP A 46 9.63 13.52 25.89
C ASP A 46 10.49 12.33 25.40
N GLN A 47 11.33 12.48 24.35
CA GLN A 47 12.15 11.36 23.85
C GLN A 47 13.64 11.47 24.24
N PRO A 48 14.31 10.33 24.59
CA PRO A 48 15.71 10.33 25.00
C PRO A 48 16.63 10.86 23.88
N GLY A 49 17.71 11.54 24.27
CA GLY A 49 18.59 12.34 23.38
C GLY A 49 19.23 11.63 22.19
N SER A 50 19.18 10.29 22.09
CA SER A 50 19.75 9.53 20.98
C SER A 50 18.93 9.60 19.67
N HIS A 51 17.64 9.92 19.72
CA HIS A 51 16.78 10.03 18.52
C HIS A 51 16.66 11.46 17.96
N GLN A 52 17.36 12.45 18.53
CA GLN A 52 17.33 13.83 18.05
C GLN A 52 18.09 14.05 16.71
N PHE A 53 18.72 13.02 16.15
CA PHE A 53 19.38 13.08 14.83
C PHE A 53 18.44 12.83 13.64
N LYS A 54 17.21 12.32 13.85
CA LYS A 54 16.19 12.16 12.78
C LYS A 54 15.33 13.45 12.62
N THR A 55 16.00 14.60 12.71
CA THR A 55 15.36 15.92 12.71
C THR A 55 15.17 16.42 11.27
N GLY A 56 13.93 16.78 10.91
CA GLY A 56 13.62 17.43 9.64
C GLY A 56 13.33 16.52 8.44
N THR A 57 13.27 15.20 8.62
CA THR A 57 12.81 14.27 7.58
C THR A 57 11.30 14.40 7.41
N PRO A 58 10.79 14.64 6.20
CA PRO A 58 9.36 14.86 5.99
C PRO A 58 8.55 13.63 6.39
N THR A 59 7.53 13.86 7.22
CA THR A 59 6.48 12.89 7.56
C THR A 59 5.65 12.64 6.32
N MET A 60 5.22 11.39 6.08
CA MET A 60 4.58 10.90 4.83
C MET A 60 5.54 10.45 3.70
N GLY A 61 6.70 9.89 4.04
CA GLY A 61 7.65 9.31 3.06
C GLY A 61 7.04 8.20 2.18
N GLY A 62 6.02 7.49 2.64
CA GLY A 62 5.31 6.47 1.85
C GLY A 62 4.68 7.00 0.55
N MET A 63 4.41 8.31 0.46
CA MET A 63 3.97 8.94 -0.79
C MET A 63 5.02 8.86 -1.91
N LEU A 64 6.29 8.67 -1.57
CA LEU A 64 7.36 8.48 -2.55
C LEU A 64 7.11 7.23 -3.41
N PHE A 65 6.60 6.17 -2.79
CA PHE A 65 6.38 4.87 -3.44
C PHE A 65 4.95 4.70 -3.93
N VAL A 66 3.96 5.13 -3.13
CA VAL A 66 2.55 4.93 -3.47
C VAL A 66 2.14 5.74 -4.70
N VAL A 67 2.59 7.01 -4.83
CA VAL A 67 2.16 7.87 -5.94
C VAL A 67 2.61 7.31 -7.30
N PRO A 68 3.90 6.95 -7.52
CA PRO A 68 4.32 6.30 -8.75
C PRO A 68 3.53 5.04 -9.09
N VAL A 69 3.33 4.15 -8.13
CA VAL A 69 2.63 2.89 -8.33
C VAL A 69 1.16 3.15 -8.69
N LEU A 70 0.46 4.02 -7.97
CA LEU A 70 -0.93 4.36 -8.29
C LEU A 70 -1.07 5.04 -9.65
N VAL A 71 -0.15 5.93 -10.04
CA VAL A 71 -0.21 6.57 -11.36
C VAL A 71 -0.06 5.53 -12.47
N ILE A 72 0.95 4.67 -12.39
CA ILE A 72 1.22 3.66 -13.42
C ILE A 72 0.08 2.65 -13.46
N THR A 73 -0.30 2.07 -12.32
CA THR A 73 -1.41 1.12 -12.24
C THR A 73 -2.73 1.76 -12.69
N GLY A 74 -3.00 3.02 -12.33
CA GLY A 74 -4.20 3.75 -12.75
C GLY A 74 -4.24 3.96 -14.27
N MET A 75 -3.12 4.34 -14.88
CA MET A 75 -3.01 4.47 -16.34
C MET A 75 -3.25 3.13 -17.04
N LEU A 76 -2.70 2.03 -16.52
CA LEU A 76 -2.89 0.70 -17.09
C LEU A 76 -4.35 0.25 -17.03
N ASN A 77 -5.03 0.45 -15.90
CA ASN A 77 -6.46 0.15 -15.79
C ASN A 77 -7.30 1.05 -16.71
N PHE A 78 -6.91 2.31 -16.91
CA PHE A 78 -7.60 3.22 -17.83
C PHE A 78 -7.50 2.76 -19.29
N VAL A 79 -6.32 2.30 -19.72
CA VAL A 79 -6.11 1.72 -21.06
C VAL A 79 -6.96 0.45 -21.24
N ASP A 80 -7.02 -0.41 -20.22
CA ASP A 80 -7.83 -1.63 -20.24
C ASP A 80 -9.34 -1.33 -20.33
N LEU A 81 -9.82 -0.32 -19.59
CA LEU A 81 -11.19 0.20 -19.65
C LEU A 81 -11.59 0.75 -21.04
N LEU A 82 -10.61 1.21 -21.83
CA LEU A 82 -10.83 1.68 -23.20
C LEU A 82 -10.88 0.54 -24.23
N GLY A 83 -10.88 -0.73 -23.78
CA GLY A 83 -10.98 -1.90 -24.65
C GLY A 83 -9.66 -2.33 -25.28
N MET A 84 -8.55 -1.68 -24.91
CA MET A 84 -7.21 -2.14 -25.22
C MET A 84 -6.81 -3.12 -24.13
N ASN A 85 -7.13 -4.41 -24.30
CA ASN A 85 -6.80 -5.48 -23.35
C ASN A 85 -5.28 -5.54 -23.09
N ALA A 86 -4.79 -4.71 -22.18
CA ALA A 86 -3.38 -4.56 -21.88
C ALA A 86 -2.95 -5.57 -20.83
N ILE A 87 -3.86 -5.98 -19.94
CA ILE A 87 -3.59 -6.93 -18.86
C ILE A 87 -4.82 -7.82 -18.65
N GLY A 88 -4.67 -9.12 -18.88
CA GLY A 88 -5.66 -10.10 -18.47
C GLY A 88 -5.78 -10.11 -16.94
N GLN A 89 -7.00 -9.85 -16.45
CA GLN A 89 -7.44 -9.91 -15.04
C GLN A 89 -7.13 -8.66 -14.18
N SER A 90 -8.16 -7.80 -14.09
CA SER A 90 -8.48 -6.79 -13.06
C SER A 90 -7.38 -6.40 -12.06
N THR A 91 -6.53 -5.44 -12.46
CA THR A 91 -5.60 -4.74 -11.54
C THR A 91 -6.35 -3.72 -10.66
N LEU A 92 -7.66 -3.53 -10.85
CA LEU A 92 -8.51 -2.61 -10.11
C LEU A 92 -8.60 -2.95 -8.63
N LEU A 93 -8.62 -4.24 -8.28
CA LEU A 93 -8.68 -4.66 -6.88
C LEU A 93 -7.40 -4.29 -6.13
N LEU A 94 -6.25 -4.49 -6.75
CA LEU A 94 -4.96 -4.08 -6.20
C LEU A 94 -4.86 -2.55 -6.11
N PHE A 95 -5.35 -1.83 -7.13
CA PHE A 95 -5.43 -0.38 -7.10
C PHE A 95 -6.31 0.13 -5.94
N PHE A 96 -7.48 -0.49 -5.74
CA PHE A 96 -8.37 -0.18 -4.62
C PHE A 96 -7.72 -0.51 -3.28
N CYS A 97 -7.08 -1.67 -3.15
CA CYS A 97 -6.39 -2.09 -1.93
C CYS A 97 -5.28 -1.10 -1.57
N LEU A 98 -4.38 -0.78 -2.50
CA LEU A 98 -3.29 0.15 -2.30
C LEU A 98 -3.82 1.56 -2.00
N GLY A 99 -4.77 2.05 -2.81
CA GLY A 99 -5.33 3.39 -2.68
C GLY A 99 -6.07 3.60 -1.35
N SER A 100 -6.89 2.63 -0.92
CA SER A 100 -7.63 2.71 0.35
C SER A 100 -6.70 2.71 1.57
N HIS A 101 -5.69 1.84 1.60
CA HIS A 101 -4.73 1.79 2.72
C HIS A 101 -3.79 2.99 2.73
N ALA A 102 -3.36 3.46 1.56
CA ALA A 102 -2.54 4.67 1.44
C ALA A 102 -3.31 5.91 1.89
N LEU A 103 -4.58 6.05 1.49
CA LEU A 103 -5.42 7.15 1.92
C LEU A 103 -5.64 7.10 3.44
N LEU A 104 -5.92 5.92 4.00
CA LEU A 104 -6.07 5.75 5.45
C LEU A 104 -4.79 6.16 6.21
N GLY A 105 -3.62 5.75 5.72
CA GLY A 105 -2.33 6.16 6.29
C GLY A 105 -2.06 7.66 6.15
N ALA A 106 -2.37 8.25 5.00
CA ALA A 106 -2.22 9.69 4.79
C ALA A 106 -3.15 10.51 5.70
N VAL A 107 -4.38 10.04 5.94
CA VAL A 107 -5.31 10.67 6.89
C VAL A 107 -4.79 10.54 8.32
N ASP A 108 -4.29 9.37 8.71
CA ASP A 108 -3.68 9.11 10.02
C ASP A 108 -2.51 10.07 10.30
N ASP A 109 -1.56 10.18 9.36
CA ASP A 109 -0.41 11.09 9.42
C ASP A 109 -0.87 12.55 9.50
N TRP A 110 -1.87 12.94 8.70
CA TRP A 110 -2.41 14.30 8.69
C TRP A 110 -3.09 14.67 10.02
N GLN A 111 -3.84 13.75 10.63
CA GLN A 111 -4.43 13.94 11.96
C GLN A 111 -3.35 14.14 13.03
N GLY A 112 -2.26 13.38 12.95
CA GLY A 112 -1.12 13.50 13.85
C GLY A 112 -0.41 14.85 13.75
N ILE A 113 -0.22 15.36 12.54
CA ILE A 113 0.39 16.68 12.30
C ILE A 113 -0.51 17.82 12.77
N LYS A 114 -1.83 17.72 12.52
CA LYS A 114 -2.81 18.72 12.97
C LYS A 114 -3.08 18.68 14.47
N GLY A 115 -2.65 17.62 15.15
CA GLY A 115 -2.85 17.44 16.59
C GLY A 115 -4.31 17.31 16.99
N ILE A 116 -5.15 16.71 16.15
CA ILE A 116 -6.61 16.63 16.38
C ILE A 116 -6.94 15.88 17.68
N ARG A 117 -6.13 14.89 18.07
CA ARG A 117 -6.32 14.07 19.28
C ARG A 117 -5.24 14.28 20.34
N GLY A 118 -4.29 15.17 20.09
CA GLY A 118 -3.10 15.39 20.91
C GLY A 118 -1.88 15.68 20.03
N LYS A 119 -0.89 16.42 20.54
CA LYS A 119 0.31 16.75 19.74
C LYS A 119 1.04 15.47 19.31
N GLY A 120 1.00 15.17 18.02
CA GLY A 120 1.66 13.99 17.45
C GLY A 120 0.90 12.68 17.59
N GLU A 121 -0.36 12.69 18.05
CA GLU A 121 -1.22 11.51 18.06
C GLU A 121 -2.10 11.44 16.81
N GLY A 122 -1.95 10.35 16.04
CA GLY A 122 -2.78 10.06 14.87
C GLY A 122 -4.20 9.60 15.20
N MET A 123 -4.82 8.94 14.23
CA MET A 123 -6.12 8.30 14.35
C MET A 123 -6.12 7.26 15.47
N SER A 124 -7.28 7.08 16.11
CA SER A 124 -7.45 6.05 17.15
C SER A 124 -7.12 4.67 16.59
N PRO A 125 -6.32 3.83 17.28
CA PRO A 125 -6.04 2.47 16.83
C PRO A 125 -7.31 1.68 16.54
N ARG A 126 -8.37 1.89 17.35
CA ARG A 126 -9.68 1.27 17.13
C ARG A 126 -10.33 1.73 15.83
N MET A 127 -10.30 3.03 15.53
CA MET A 127 -10.87 3.56 14.28
C MET A 127 -10.08 3.10 13.06
N LYS A 128 -8.75 3.16 13.13
CA LYS A 128 -7.85 2.71 12.05
C LYS A 128 -8.08 1.23 11.74
N SER A 129 -8.15 0.39 12.78
CA SER A 129 -8.46 -1.03 12.64
C SER A 129 -9.85 -1.28 12.05
N SER A 130 -10.88 -0.53 12.47
CA SER A 130 -12.22 -0.65 11.87
C SER A 130 -12.21 -0.37 10.37
N PHE A 131 -11.51 0.69 9.91
CA PHE A 131 -11.40 0.97 8.47
C PHE A 131 -10.63 -0.12 7.72
N GLN A 132 -9.53 -0.64 8.29
CA GLN A 132 -8.79 -1.76 7.69
C GLN A 132 -9.67 -3.00 7.53
N VAL A 133 -10.46 -3.34 8.55
CA VAL A 133 -11.40 -4.48 8.50
C VAL A 133 -12.48 -4.26 7.44
N ILE A 134 -13.02 -3.04 7.32
CA ILE A 134 -14.02 -2.71 6.30
C ILE A 134 -13.43 -2.87 4.89
N PHE A 135 -12.28 -2.26 4.61
CA PHE A 135 -11.64 -2.38 3.30
C PHE A 135 -11.26 -3.81 2.97
N ALA A 136 -10.70 -4.55 3.94
CA ALA A 136 -10.34 -5.94 3.76
C ALA A 136 -11.57 -6.84 3.51
N SER A 137 -12.70 -6.56 4.16
CA SER A 137 -13.95 -7.29 3.96
C SER A 137 -14.55 -7.04 2.57
N ILE A 138 -14.48 -5.79 2.07
CA ILE A 138 -14.87 -5.46 0.70
C ILE A 138 -14.00 -6.23 -0.30
N ILE A 139 -12.68 -6.22 -0.11
CA ILE A 139 -11.75 -6.94 -0.98
C ILE A 139 -12.04 -8.45 -0.98
N ALA A 140 -12.21 -9.03 0.22
CA ALA A 140 -12.52 -10.45 0.36
C ALA A 140 -13.85 -10.82 -0.32
N ALA A 141 -14.88 -9.99 -0.16
CA ALA A 141 -16.18 -10.20 -0.80
C ALA A 141 -16.08 -10.12 -2.32
N ILE A 142 -15.33 -9.16 -2.87
CA ILE A 142 -15.10 -9.04 -4.32
C ILE A 142 -14.36 -10.27 -4.85
N LEU A 143 -13.33 -10.76 -4.14
CA LEU A 143 -12.59 -11.95 -4.55
C LEU A 143 -13.45 -13.21 -4.56
N TYR A 144 -14.30 -13.38 -3.56
CA TYR A 144 -15.10 -14.60 -3.41
C TYR A 144 -16.37 -14.61 -4.27
N PHE A 145 -17.11 -13.50 -4.31
CA PHE A 145 -18.38 -13.42 -5.04
C PHE A 145 -18.23 -12.86 -6.48
N GLY A 146 -17.25 -11.99 -6.70
CA GLY A 146 -16.95 -11.45 -8.02
C GLY A 146 -15.98 -12.35 -8.79
N PRO A 147 -15.74 -12.09 -10.09
CA PRO A 147 -14.68 -12.76 -10.84
C PRO A 147 -13.33 -12.51 -10.15
N PRO A 148 -12.51 -13.53 -9.88
CA PRO A 148 -12.53 -14.89 -10.43
C PRO A 148 -13.23 -15.98 -9.58
N GLN A 149 -13.99 -15.61 -8.55
CA GLN A 149 -14.60 -16.53 -7.57
C GLN A 149 -13.54 -17.35 -6.80
N TRP A 150 -12.59 -16.63 -6.23
CA TRP A 150 -11.43 -17.20 -5.58
C TRP A 150 -11.80 -17.88 -4.25
N ASP A 151 -11.65 -19.20 -4.17
CA ASP A 151 -11.89 -19.99 -2.95
C ASP A 151 -10.81 -21.06 -2.67
N TYR A 152 -9.62 -20.89 -3.24
CA TYR A 152 -8.46 -21.78 -3.10
C TYR A 152 -7.27 -21.10 -2.41
N VAL A 153 -6.38 -21.89 -1.81
CA VAL A 153 -5.12 -21.42 -1.22
C VAL A 153 -3.97 -22.30 -1.68
N GLY A 154 -2.86 -21.67 -2.06
CA GLY A 154 -1.60 -22.36 -2.31
C GLY A 154 -0.80 -22.50 -1.02
N VAL A 155 -0.28 -23.70 -0.75
CA VAL A 155 0.58 -23.95 0.41
C VAL A 155 2.02 -24.11 -0.07
N PRO A 156 2.98 -23.31 0.44
CA PRO A 156 4.39 -23.45 0.07
C PRO A 156 4.88 -24.90 0.24
N GLY A 157 5.53 -25.44 -0.78
CA GLY A 157 6.00 -26.83 -0.81
C GLY A 157 5.04 -27.81 -1.48
N PHE A 158 3.79 -27.41 -1.75
CA PHE A 158 2.83 -28.18 -2.54
C PHE A 158 2.60 -27.52 -3.90
N LYS A 159 2.41 -28.33 -4.95
CA LYS A 159 2.13 -27.83 -6.31
C LYS A 159 0.64 -27.54 -6.52
N ASP A 160 -0.21 -28.17 -5.72
CA ASP A 160 -1.67 -28.08 -5.86
C ASP A 160 -2.26 -26.95 -5.01
N PHE A 161 -3.37 -26.41 -5.50
CA PHE A 161 -4.19 -25.45 -4.76
C PHE A 161 -5.26 -26.19 -3.95
N PHE A 162 -5.36 -25.86 -2.67
CA PHE A 162 -6.34 -26.46 -1.77
C PHE A 162 -7.59 -25.60 -1.71
N ARG A 163 -8.74 -26.19 -2.01
CA ARG A 163 -10.02 -25.50 -1.91
C ARG A 163 -10.43 -25.39 -0.44
N ILE A 164 -10.61 -24.17 0.05
CA ILE A 164 -11.06 -23.90 1.42
C ILE A 164 -12.47 -23.30 1.48
N GLY A 165 -13.04 -22.96 0.33
CA GLY A 165 -14.43 -22.49 0.23
C GLY A 165 -14.62 -21.15 0.95
N PRO A 166 -15.77 -20.96 1.64
CA PRO A 166 -16.09 -19.69 2.33
C PRO A 166 -15.06 -19.25 3.39
N LEU A 167 -14.21 -20.16 3.88
CA LEU A 167 -13.15 -19.85 4.84
C LEU A 167 -12.14 -18.83 4.28
N ILE A 168 -12.06 -18.68 2.96
CA ILE A 168 -11.23 -17.65 2.32
C ILE A 168 -11.60 -16.23 2.74
N LEU A 169 -12.87 -15.97 3.08
CA LEU A 169 -13.35 -14.65 3.49
C LEU A 169 -12.66 -14.17 4.78
N PRO A 170 -12.82 -14.86 5.94
CA PRO A 170 -12.16 -14.43 7.17
C PRO A 170 -10.63 -14.53 7.09
N VAL A 171 -10.08 -15.49 6.34
CA VAL A 171 -8.62 -15.62 6.15
C VAL A 171 -8.06 -14.40 5.40
N THR A 172 -8.70 -13.97 4.32
CA THR A 172 -8.27 -12.80 3.54
C THR A 172 -8.35 -11.52 4.38
N VAL A 173 -9.45 -11.35 5.13
CA VAL A 173 -9.61 -10.21 6.03
C VAL A 173 -8.49 -10.19 7.08
N PHE A 174 -8.25 -11.32 7.72
CA PHE A 174 -7.21 -11.46 8.72
C PHE A 174 -5.82 -11.13 8.15
N LEU A 175 -5.46 -11.70 7.00
CA LEU A 175 -4.15 -11.49 6.39
C LEU A 175 -3.91 -10.03 5.99
N LEU A 176 -4.90 -9.36 5.38
CA LEU A 176 -4.76 -7.96 4.99
C LEU A 176 -4.57 -7.04 6.21
N VAL A 177 -5.39 -7.22 7.23
CA VAL A 177 -5.30 -6.44 8.47
C VAL A 177 -3.98 -6.75 9.20
N TRP A 178 -3.61 -8.03 9.29
CA TRP A 178 -2.37 -8.47 9.93
C TRP A 178 -1.14 -7.90 9.23
N CYS A 179 -1.03 -8.03 7.91
CA CYS A 179 0.10 -7.47 7.14
C CYS A 179 0.19 -5.94 7.31
N SER A 180 -0.93 -5.22 7.21
CA SER A 180 -0.93 -3.75 7.37
C SER A 180 -0.44 -3.32 8.76
N ASN A 181 -0.87 -4.02 9.80
CA ASN A 181 -0.43 -3.72 11.17
C ASN A 181 1.01 -4.18 11.42
N ALA A 182 1.43 -5.33 10.90
CA ALA A 182 2.79 -5.84 11.02
C ALA A 182 3.81 -4.87 10.39
N VAL A 183 3.57 -4.40 9.16
CA VAL A 183 4.43 -3.42 8.49
C VAL A 183 4.51 -2.11 9.29
N ASN A 184 3.37 -1.62 9.77
CA ASN A 184 3.30 -0.40 10.59
C ASN A 184 4.08 -0.54 11.92
N LEU A 185 4.05 -1.72 12.55
CA LEU A 185 4.82 -2.00 13.76
C LEU A 185 6.32 -2.09 13.47
N THR A 186 6.72 -2.70 12.35
CA THR A 186 8.13 -2.82 11.96
C THR A 186 8.76 -1.50 11.55
N ASP A 187 8.01 -0.61 10.91
CA ASP A 187 8.50 0.73 10.54
C ASP A 187 8.78 1.61 11.79
N GLY A 188 7.95 1.43 12.83
CA GLY A 188 8.09 2.14 14.10
C GLY A 188 9.34 1.80 14.91
N LEU A 189 10.00 0.66 14.63
CA LEU A 189 11.12 0.17 15.45
C LEU A 189 12.51 0.68 15.02
N ASP A 190 12.75 0.96 13.73
CA ASP A 190 13.89 1.79 13.25
C ASP A 190 13.95 1.76 11.72
N SER A 191 13.11 2.54 11.01
CA SER A 191 13.17 2.77 9.54
C SER A 191 13.51 1.54 8.66
N LEU A 192 13.12 0.33 9.07
CA LEU A 192 13.53 -0.93 8.44
C LEU A 192 12.60 -1.30 7.27
N ALA A 193 11.41 -0.71 7.24
CA ALA A 193 10.41 -0.90 6.21
C ALA A 193 10.50 0.26 5.20
N GLY A 194 11.49 0.19 4.30
CA GLY A 194 11.65 1.10 3.16
C GLY A 194 11.63 0.34 1.85
#